data_AF-X0ZSR4-F1
#
_entry.id   AF-X0ZSR4-F1
#
_cell.length_a   1.000
_cell.length_b   1.000
_cell.length_c   1.000
_cell.angle_alpha   90.00
_cell.angle_beta   90.00
_cell.angle_gamma   90.00
#
_symmetry.space_group_name_H-M   'P 1'
#
loop_
_entity.id
_entity.type
_entity.pdbx_description
1 polymer ?
#
loop_
_entity_poly.entity_id
_entity_poly.type
_entity_poly.pdbx_seq_one_letter_code
_entity_poly.pdbx_strand_id
1 'polypeptide(L)'
;MLEFSQVELEIQTRKKTAKEMRKRCKILIALGDCAIFGGICNLRNFISKEEVLKRGYIETESTTEGKIPEAEELGKLTDQVSGVNRVAKVDVYIPGCPPSADSIYYALNELINGRIPILEGKLLHYD
;
A
#
# COMPACT_ATOMS: atom_id res chain seq x y z
N MET A 1 -22.93 7.26 -12.80
CA MET A 1 -21.93 7.78 -11.84
C MET A 1 -20.97 6.64 -11.52
N LEU A 2 -19.72 6.72 -11.98
CA LEU A 2 -18.70 5.69 -11.76
C LEU A 2 -17.99 5.98 -10.42
N GLU A 3 -18.14 5.09 -9.44
CA GLU A 3 -17.46 5.19 -8.15
C GLU A 3 -16.13 4.42 -8.23
N PHE A 4 -15.05 5.17 -8.38
CA PHE A 4 -13.68 4.66 -8.33
C PHE A 4 -13.06 4.95 -6.96
N SER A 5 -12.25 4.02 -6.44
CA SER A 5 -11.39 4.29 -5.31
C SER A 5 -9.96 3.88 -5.61
N GLN A 6 -9.03 4.81 -5.40
CA GLN A 6 -7.59 4.58 -5.48
C GLN A 6 -7.06 4.24 -4.10
N VAL A 7 -6.14 3.27 -4.05
CA VAL A 7 -5.47 2.86 -2.81
C VAL A 7 -3.97 2.90 -3.05
N GLU A 8 -3.30 3.83 -2.36
CA GLU A 8 -1.83 3.93 -2.29
C GLU A 8 -1.24 3.15 -1.09
N LEU A 9 -2.08 2.37 -0.42
CA LEU A 9 -1.76 1.82 0.91
C LEU A 9 -1.06 0.47 0.81
N GLU A 10 0.12 0.34 1.41
CA GLU A 10 0.60 -0.97 1.83
C GLU A 10 -0.19 -1.51 3.04
N ILE A 11 -0.19 -2.82 3.18
CA ILE A 11 -0.83 -3.49 4.31
C ILE A 11 0.16 -3.68 5.44
N GLN A 12 0.21 -2.68 6.32
CA GLN A 12 0.95 -2.71 7.58
C GLN A 12 0.05 -2.60 8.82
N THR A 13 -0.95 -1.73 8.74
CA THR A 13 -2.00 -1.56 9.78
C THR A 13 -3.40 -1.40 9.17
N ARG A 14 -3.49 -1.12 7.86
CA ARG A 14 -4.69 -0.63 7.17
C ARG A 14 -5.55 -1.71 6.50
N LYS A 15 -5.52 -2.95 7.02
CA LYS A 15 -6.30 -4.09 6.48
C LYS A 15 -7.81 -3.81 6.43
N LYS A 16 -8.36 -3.21 7.49
CA LYS A 16 -9.79 -2.90 7.59
C LYS A 16 -10.20 -1.88 6.52
N THR A 17 -9.41 -0.82 6.35
CA THR A 17 -9.64 0.22 5.33
C THR A 17 -9.67 -0.37 3.93
N ALA A 18 -8.71 -1.21 3.56
CA ALA A 18 -8.68 -1.87 2.25
C ALA A 18 -9.94 -2.71 1.99
N LYS A 19 -10.39 -3.50 2.98
CA LYS A 19 -11.62 -4.31 2.87
C LYS A 19 -12.87 -3.44 2.74
N GLU A 20 -12.96 -2.34 3.48
CA GLU A 20 -14.11 -1.42 3.40
C GLU A 20 -14.14 -0.66 2.07
N MET A 21 -12.98 -0.23 1.56
CA MET A 21 -12.91 0.39 0.23
C MET A 21 -13.38 -0.57 -0.85
N ARG A 22 -12.94 -1.83 -0.80
CA ARG A 22 -13.38 -2.87 -1.74
C ARG A 22 -14.90 -3.08 -1.75
N LYS A 23 -15.55 -3.04 -0.59
CA LYS A 23 -17.02 -3.19 -0.50
C LYS A 23 -17.78 -2.01 -1.11
N ARG A 24 -17.15 -0.83 -1.17
CA ARG A 24 -17.79 0.43 -1.59
C ARG A 24 -17.46 0.84 -3.02
N CYS A 25 -16.50 0.17 -3.67
CA CYS A 25 -16.06 0.51 -5.02
C CYS A 25 -16.41 -0.57 -6.04
N LYS A 26 -16.68 -0.12 -7.28
CA LYS A 26 -16.82 -1.03 -8.42
C LYS A 26 -15.46 -1.46 -8.94
N ILE A 27 -14.52 -0.52 -9.02
CA ILE A 27 -13.14 -0.75 -9.45
C ILE A 27 -12.19 -0.31 -8.34
N LEU A 28 -11.34 -1.23 -7.89
CA LEU A 28 -10.26 -0.98 -6.93
C LEU A 28 -8.92 -0.92 -7.66
N ILE A 29 -8.21 0.19 -7.50
CA ILE A 29 -6.91 0.42 -8.13
C ILE A 29 -5.82 0.36 -7.07
N ALA A 30 -4.84 -0.53 -7.23
CA ALA A 30 -3.60 -0.51 -6.46
C ALA A 30 -2.62 0.45 -7.15
N LEU A 31 -2.33 1.56 -6.49
CA LEU A 31 -1.52 2.64 -7.03
C LEU A 31 -0.15 2.66 -6.33
N GLY A 32 0.90 2.42 -7.11
CA GLY A 32 2.28 2.42 -6.66
C GLY A 32 2.75 1.12 -6.00
N ASP A 33 4.07 0.97 -5.95
CA ASP A 33 4.73 -0.27 -5.53
C ASP A 33 4.47 -0.64 -4.07
N CYS A 34 4.20 0.35 -3.21
CA CYS A 34 3.73 0.12 -1.84
C CYS A 34 2.41 -0.66 -1.82
N ALA A 35 1.42 -0.23 -2.60
CA ALA A 35 0.12 -0.88 -2.68
C ALA A 35 0.19 -2.25 -3.39
N ILE A 36 1.09 -2.40 -4.37
CA ILE A 36 1.16 -3.61 -5.19
C ILE A 36 2.03 -4.69 -4.54
N PHE A 37 3.25 -4.33 -4.12
CA PHE A 37 4.28 -5.27 -3.65
C PHE A 37 4.62 -5.10 -2.16
N GLY A 38 4.11 -4.05 -1.50
CA GLY A 38 4.52 -3.65 -0.15
C GLY A 38 5.66 -2.64 -0.12
N GLY A 39 6.25 -2.32 -1.28
CA GLY A 39 7.28 -1.29 -1.44
C GLY A 39 8.51 -1.47 -0.55
N ILE A 40 9.20 -0.38 -0.24
CA ILE A 40 10.38 -0.38 0.63
C ILE A 40 10.05 -0.87 2.05
N CYS A 41 8.82 -0.67 2.53
CA CYS A 41 8.36 -1.16 3.83
C CYS A 41 8.44 -2.69 3.95
N ASN A 42 8.35 -3.41 2.83
CA ASN A 42 8.50 -4.87 2.78
C ASN A 42 9.89 -5.35 3.23
N LEU A 43 10.93 -4.51 3.17
CA LEU A 43 12.26 -4.87 3.68
C LEU A 43 12.26 -5.24 5.17
N ARG A 44 11.29 -4.76 5.95
CA ARG A 44 11.18 -5.15 7.36
C ARG A 44 10.78 -6.62 7.55
N ASN A 45 10.25 -7.29 6.53
CA ASN A 45 9.77 -8.67 6.64
C ASN A 45 10.88 -9.71 6.89
N PHE A 46 12.15 -9.32 6.72
CA PHE A 46 13.30 -10.15 7.08
C PHE A 46 13.62 -10.11 8.59
N ILE A 47 12.98 -9.22 9.34
CA ILE A 47 13.18 -9.00 10.78
C ILE A 47 11.84 -9.25 11.47
N SER A 48 11.86 -9.82 12.68
CA SER A 48 10.61 -10.03 13.42
C SER A 48 9.98 -8.68 13.81
N LYS A 49 8.65 -8.65 13.90
CA LYS A 49 7.89 -7.47 14.31
C LYS A 49 8.38 -6.95 15.68
N GLU A 50 8.66 -7.87 16.60
CA GLU A 50 9.15 -7.61 17.94
C GLU A 50 10.53 -6.94 17.91
N GLU A 51 11.46 -7.46 17.11
CA GLU A 51 12.80 -6.86 16.94
C GLU A 51 12.74 -5.49 16.27
N VAL A 52 11.87 -5.30 15.26
CA VAL A 52 11.68 -3.98 14.62
C VAL A 52 11.19 -2.95 15.65
N LEU A 53 10.20 -3.31 16.47
CA LEU A 53 9.67 -2.42 17.51
C LEU A 53 10.70 -2.17 18.61
N LYS A 54 11.43 -3.20 19.03
CA LYS A 54 12.49 -3.09 20.03
C LYS A 54 13.62 -2.19 19.55
N ARG A 55 14.08 -2.38 18.31
CA ARG A 55 15.12 -1.54 17.71
C ARG A 55 14.65 -0.09 17.59
N GLY A 56 13.43 0.15 17.12
CA GLY A 56 12.92 1.50 16.87
C GLY A 56 12.56 2.31 18.12
N TYR A 57 12.18 1.66 19.22
CA TYR A 57 11.63 2.35 20.40
C TYR A 57 12.38 2.12 21.72
N ILE A 58 13.33 1.18 21.76
CA ILE A 58 14.08 0.84 22.98
C ILE A 58 15.59 0.94 22.75
N GLU A 59 16.10 0.35 21.68
CA GLU A 59 17.54 0.14 21.51
C GLU A 59 18.25 1.22 20.69
N THR A 60 17.57 2.26 20.19
CA THR A 60 18.27 3.34 19.48
C THR A 60 19.12 4.15 20.44
N GLU A 61 20.27 4.61 19.95
CA GLU A 61 21.31 5.24 20.73
C GLU A 61 20.84 6.57 21.37
N SER A 62 19.87 7.22 20.72
CA SER A 62 19.23 8.46 21.19
C SER A 62 18.03 8.24 22.10
N THR A 63 17.55 7.00 22.29
CA THR A 63 16.36 6.73 23.10
C THR A 63 16.70 6.81 24.58
N THR A 64 15.97 7.65 25.31
CA THR A 64 15.95 7.68 26.79
C THR A 64 14.63 7.10 27.29
N GLU A 65 14.65 6.23 28.30
CA GLU A 65 13.45 5.58 28.87
C GLU A 65 12.60 4.83 27.82
N GLY A 66 13.26 4.04 26.98
CA GLY A 66 12.64 3.34 25.85
C GLY A 66 11.50 2.40 26.24
N LYS A 67 10.39 2.48 25.52
CA LYS A 67 9.22 1.61 25.66
C LYS A 67 8.50 1.47 24.33
N ILE A 68 7.95 0.30 24.06
CA ILE A 68 7.08 0.11 22.89
C ILE A 68 5.79 0.90 23.11
N PRO A 69 5.39 1.79 22.20
CA PRO A 69 4.13 2.54 22.33
C PRO A 69 2.92 1.60 22.29
N GLU A 70 2.05 1.74 23.28
CA GLU A 70 0.76 1.04 23.35
C GLU A 70 -0.35 2.05 23.64
N ALA A 71 -1.32 2.15 22.74
CA ALA A 71 -2.56 2.90 22.93
C ALA A 71 -3.64 2.34 21.99
N GLU A 72 -4.91 2.46 22.37
CA GLU A 72 -6.04 1.94 21.57
C GLU A 72 -6.12 2.58 20.18
N GLU A 73 -5.72 3.84 20.06
CA GLU A 73 -5.71 4.59 18.80
C GLU A 73 -4.57 4.16 17.85
N LEU A 74 -3.60 3.37 18.33
CA LEU A 74 -2.48 2.91 17.52
C LEU A 74 -2.83 1.66 16.72
N GLY A 75 -2.61 1.73 15.42
CA GLY A 75 -2.73 0.57 14.53
C GLY A 75 -1.70 -0.50 14.89
N LYS A 76 -2.17 -1.71 15.20
CA LYS A 76 -1.29 -2.85 15.47
C LYS A 76 -0.53 -3.27 14.22
N LEU A 77 0.79 -3.33 14.36
CA LEU A 77 1.71 -3.73 13.31
C LEU A 77 1.43 -5.17 12.88
N THR A 78 1.28 -5.41 11.58
CA THR A 78 1.18 -6.78 11.05
C THR A 78 2.52 -7.49 11.11
N ASP A 79 2.47 -8.82 11.22
CA ASP A 79 3.68 -9.66 11.23
C ASP A 79 4.51 -9.49 9.95
N GLN A 80 3.82 -9.29 8.82
CA GLN A 80 4.45 -8.97 7.54
C GLN A 80 3.71 -7.84 6.83
N VAL A 81 4.47 -6.99 6.13
CA VAL A 81 3.98 -6.05 5.11
C VAL A 81 3.58 -6.84 3.87
N SER A 82 2.54 -6.38 3.20
CA SER A 82 2.16 -6.93 1.90
C SER A 82 1.40 -5.90 1.07
N GLY A 83 1.30 -6.15 -0.23
CA GLY A 83 0.39 -5.40 -1.10
C GLY A 83 -1.08 -5.60 -0.72
N VAL A 84 -1.92 -4.67 -1.16
CA VAL A 84 -3.37 -4.66 -0.92
C VAL A 84 -4.08 -5.86 -1.56
N ASN A 85 -3.50 -6.42 -2.62
CA ASN A 85 -3.98 -7.62 -3.29
C ASN A 85 -4.05 -8.86 -2.38
N ARG A 86 -3.28 -8.91 -1.29
CA ARG A 86 -3.38 -10.01 -0.30
C ARG A 86 -4.62 -9.92 0.59
N VAL A 87 -5.30 -8.75 0.66
CA VAL A 87 -6.44 -8.53 1.56
C VAL A 87 -7.74 -8.19 0.88
N ALA A 88 -7.68 -7.71 -0.37
CA ALA A 88 -8.82 -7.35 -1.18
C ALA A 88 -8.53 -7.60 -2.65
N LYS A 89 -9.57 -7.95 -3.43
CA LYS A 89 -9.46 -8.09 -4.88
C LYS A 89 -9.19 -6.73 -5.52
N VAL A 90 -8.06 -6.61 -6.21
CA VAL A 90 -7.67 -5.45 -7.01
C VAL A 90 -8.04 -5.72 -8.47
N ASP A 91 -8.56 -4.69 -9.15
CA ASP A 91 -8.95 -4.78 -10.57
C ASP A 91 -7.89 -4.19 -11.49
N VAL A 92 -7.19 -3.13 -11.05
CA VAL A 92 -6.16 -2.44 -11.84
C VAL A 92 -4.92 -2.21 -10.99
N TYR A 93 -3.76 -2.43 -11.57
CA TYR A 93 -2.45 -2.20 -10.97
C TYR A 93 -1.74 -1.10 -11.75
N ILE A 94 -1.25 -0.07 -11.05
CA ILE A 94 -0.46 1.02 -11.63
C ILE A 94 0.88 1.06 -10.88
N PRO A 95 1.91 0.37 -11.35
CA PRO A 95 3.21 0.31 -10.67
C PRO A 95 4.03 1.61 -10.80
N GLY A 96 5.05 1.71 -9.96
CA GLY A 96 6.00 2.83 -9.86
C GLY A 96 6.19 3.33 -8.42
N CYS A 97 7.33 3.96 -8.15
CA CYS A 97 7.70 4.43 -6.81
C CYS A 97 8.18 5.90 -6.78
N PRO A 98 7.33 6.89 -7.16
CA PRO A 98 5.89 6.75 -7.43
C PRO A 98 5.57 6.52 -8.92
N PRO A 99 4.35 6.07 -9.26
CA PRO A 99 3.91 5.97 -10.65
C PRO A 99 3.99 7.31 -11.38
N SER A 100 4.37 7.28 -12.66
CA SER A 100 4.43 8.49 -13.47
C SER A 100 3.07 9.16 -13.62
N ALA A 101 3.07 10.49 -13.73
CA ALA A 101 1.85 11.27 -13.98
C ALA A 101 1.13 10.82 -15.26
N ASP A 102 1.88 10.46 -16.30
CA ASP A 102 1.34 9.97 -17.58
C ASP A 102 0.64 8.62 -17.41
N SER A 103 1.21 7.68 -16.65
CA SER A 103 0.60 6.38 -16.34
C SER A 103 -0.70 6.54 -15.56
N ILE A 104 -0.73 7.44 -14.57
CA ILE A 104 -1.93 7.76 -13.79
C ILE A 104 -3.00 8.39 -14.69
N TYR A 105 -2.62 9.39 -15.48
CA TYR A 105 -3.53 10.09 -16.39
C TYR A 105 -4.16 9.13 -17.40
N TYR A 106 -3.33 8.30 -18.05
CA TYR A 106 -3.79 7.29 -19.00
C TYR A 106 -4.77 6.30 -18.33
N ALA A 107 -4.41 5.76 -17.18
CA ALA A 107 -5.25 4.79 -16.48
C ALA A 107 -6.62 5.37 -16.09
N LEU A 108 -6.65 6.60 -15.57
CA LEU A 108 -7.89 7.29 -15.24
C LEU A 108 -8.72 7.58 -16.50
N ASN A 109 -8.09 8.03 -17.58
CA ASN A 109 -8.79 8.33 -18.83
C ASN A 109 -9.44 7.08 -19.44
N GLU A 110 -8.75 5.94 -19.44
CA GLU A 110 -9.32 4.66 -19.91
C GLU A 110 -10.53 4.25 -19.07
N LEU A 111 -10.42 4.33 -17.74
CA LEU A 111 -11.48 3.96 -16.81
C LEU A 111 -12.72 4.85 -16.94
N ILE A 112 -12.55 6.16 -17.13
CA ILE A 112 -13.66 7.10 -17.37
C ILE A 112 -14.40 6.74 -18.66
N ASN A 113 -13.68 6.25 -19.67
CA ASN A 113 -14.26 5.77 -20.92
C ASN A 113 -14.77 4.32 -20.85
N GLY A 114 -14.79 3.70 -19.67
CA GLY A 114 -15.30 2.34 -19.46
C GLY A 114 -14.37 1.22 -19.93
N ARG A 115 -13.10 1.54 -20.20
CA ARG A 115 -12.07 0.56 -20.61
C ARG A 115 -11.15 0.24 -19.43
N ILE A 116 -10.65 -1.00 -19.38
CA ILE A 116 -9.62 -1.39 -18.41
C ILE A 116 -8.26 -1.02 -19.00
N PRO A 117 -7.44 -0.22 -18.32
CA PRO A 117 -6.17 0.24 -18.86
C PRO A 117 -5.18 -0.92 -18.98
N ILE A 118 -4.46 -0.93 -20.10
CA ILE A 118 -3.32 -1.82 -20.34
C ILE A 118 -2.08 -0.93 -20.35
N LEU A 119 -1.23 -1.06 -19.33
CA LEU A 119 0.00 -0.29 -19.20
C LEU A 119 1.13 -1.04 -19.92
N GLU A 120 1.74 -0.38 -20.92
CA GLU A 120 2.81 -0.95 -21.74
C GLU A 120 3.88 0.09 -22.05
N GLY A 121 5.07 -0.38 -22.44
CA GLY A 121 6.18 0.48 -22.86
C GLY A 121 6.55 1.52 -21.80
N LYS A 122 6.53 2.80 -22.18
CA LYS A 122 6.90 3.91 -21.30
C LYS A 122 5.92 4.13 -20.14
N LEU A 123 4.70 3.60 -20.22
CA LEU A 123 3.69 3.74 -19.17
C LEU A 123 3.82 2.65 -18.08
N LEU A 124 4.66 1.64 -18.29
CA LEU A 124 4.89 0.55 -17.36
C LEU A 124 6.33 0.60 -16.83
N HIS A 125 6.49 1.10 -15.62
CA HIS A 125 7.76 1.16 -14.90
C HIS A 125 7.56 0.82 -13.42
N TYR A 126 8.65 0.47 -12.74
CA TYR A 126 8.67 -0.02 -11.35
C TYR A 126 9.65 0.76 -10.47
N ASP A 127 10.36 1.72 -11.06
CA ASP A 127 11.25 2.65 -10.38
C ASP A 127 10.51 3.88 -9.85
#